data_AF-A0A1F5DU24-F1
#
_entry.id   AF-A0A1F5DU24-F1
#
_cell.length_a   1.000
_cell.length_b   1.000
_cell.length_c   1.000
_cell.angle_alpha   90.00
_cell.angle_beta   90.00
_cell.angle_gamma   90.00
#
_symmetry.space_group_name_H-M   'P 1'
#
loop_
_entity.id
_entity.type
_entity.pdbx_description
1 polymer ?
#
loop_
_entity_poly.entity_id
_entity_poly.type
_entity_poly.pdbx_seq_one_letter_code
_entity_poly.pdbx_strand_id
1 'polypeptide(L)'
;MSKKSSLALLVLVLAAMCLPVVSIYAWQKMQPAPDEASKIATDFIKVSPTYRFDGIEGSMNVSSTVLGQTFASPSFWIVTVEFDCSHSGYGNRTGQMVLEAIQHHIAVVHVASGQVTVAVIDGGWDELNCVML
;
A
#
# COMPACT_ATOMS: atom_id res chain seq x y z
N MET A 1 -10.09 -52.17 6.91
CA MET A 1 -9.62 -51.37 5.75
C MET A 1 -8.42 -52.07 5.13
N SER A 2 -8.44 -52.35 3.82
CA SER A 2 -7.29 -52.90 3.08
C SER A 2 -6.14 -51.88 3.08
N LYS A 3 -4.87 -52.34 3.07
CA LYS A 3 -3.69 -51.46 2.97
C LYS A 3 -3.81 -50.46 1.79
N LYS A 4 -4.44 -50.89 0.69
CA LYS A 4 -4.71 -50.04 -0.49
C LYS A 4 -5.72 -48.92 -0.19
N SER A 5 -6.80 -49.22 0.54
CA SER A 5 -7.79 -48.21 0.96
C SER A 5 -7.25 -47.23 2.01
N SER A 6 -6.36 -47.69 2.90
CA SER A 6 -5.69 -46.82 3.88
C SER A 6 -4.69 -45.86 3.23
N LEU A 7 -3.96 -46.34 2.21
CA LEU A 7 -3.02 -45.51 1.44
C LEU A 7 -3.77 -44.46 0.61
N ALA A 8 -4.87 -44.84 -0.04
CA ALA A 8 -5.69 -43.92 -0.83
C ALA A 8 -6.26 -42.77 0.03
N LEU A 9 -6.75 -43.08 1.23
CA LEU A 9 -7.26 -42.08 2.17
C LEU A 9 -6.16 -41.09 2.61
N LEU A 10 -4.96 -41.60 2.90
CA LEU A 10 -3.81 -40.77 3.30
C LEU A 10 -3.41 -39.78 2.19
N VAL A 11 -3.36 -40.26 0.93
CA VAL A 11 -3.04 -39.41 -0.24
C VAL A 11 -4.10 -38.33 -0.45
N LEU A 12 -5.38 -38.66 -0.26
CA LEU A 12 -6.49 -37.70 -0.38
C LEU A 12 -6.44 -36.60 0.69
N VAL A 13 -6.13 -36.96 1.94
CA VAL A 13 -5.97 -35.99 3.04
C VAL A 13 -4.76 -35.08 2.78
N LEU A 14 -3.63 -35.64 2.36
CA LEU A 14 -2.43 -34.85 2.02
C LEU A 14 -2.68 -33.90 0.84
N ALA A 15 -3.37 -34.37 -0.21
CA ALA A 15 -3.75 -33.52 -1.34
C ALA A 15 -4.69 -32.38 -0.91
N ALA A 16 -5.69 -32.68 -0.08
CA ALA A 16 -6.63 -31.69 0.44
C ALA A 16 -5.94 -30.63 1.34
N MET A 17 -4.85 -30.99 2.03
CA MET A 17 -4.05 -30.05 2.83
C MET A 17 -3.07 -29.22 1.98
N CYS A 18 -2.53 -29.77 0.89
CA CYS A 18 -1.61 -29.06 0.00
C CYS A 18 -2.29 -27.96 -0.84
N LEU A 19 -3.52 -28.20 -1.30
CA LEU A 19 -4.25 -27.24 -2.15
C LEU A 19 -4.44 -25.85 -1.53
N PRO A 20 -4.95 -25.69 -0.28
CA PRO A 20 -5.14 -24.37 0.32
C PRO A 20 -3.80 -23.68 0.58
N VAL A 21 -2.74 -24.42 0.93
CA VAL A 21 -1.40 -23.85 1.11
C VAL A 21 -0.89 -23.27 -0.20
N VAL A 22 -0.96 -24.01 -1.31
CA VAL A 22 -0.52 -23.53 -2.63
C VAL A 22 -1.36 -22.32 -3.09
N SER A 23 -2.67 -22.31 -2.84
CA SER A 23 -3.54 -21.18 -3.17
C SER A 23 -3.22 -19.92 -2.35
N ILE A 24 -2.96 -20.04 -1.05
CA ILE A 24 -2.54 -18.92 -0.19
C ILE A 24 -1.20 -18.36 -0.67
N TYR A 25 -0.25 -19.23 -0.98
CA TYR A 25 1.05 -18.83 -1.54
C TYR A 25 0.92 -18.10 -2.88
N ALA A 26 0.02 -18.55 -3.76
CA ALA A 26 -0.23 -17.90 -5.05
C ALA A 26 -0.84 -16.51 -4.87
N TRP A 27 -1.78 -16.34 -3.93
CA TRP A 27 -2.38 -15.03 -3.64
C TRP A 27 -1.39 -14.05 -3.03
N GLN A 28 -0.52 -14.48 -2.12
CA GLN A 28 0.51 -13.61 -1.55
C GLN A 28 1.49 -13.07 -2.61
N LYS A 29 1.73 -13.83 -3.69
CA LYS A 29 2.59 -13.44 -4.80
C LYS A 29 1.91 -12.55 -5.85
N MET A 30 0.58 -12.49 -5.86
CA MET A 30 -0.17 -11.71 -6.85
C MET A 30 -0.02 -10.23 -6.51
N GLN A 31 0.77 -9.51 -7.31
CA GLN A 31 0.78 -8.05 -7.25
C GLN A 31 -0.46 -7.51 -7.97
N PRO A 32 -1.07 -6.42 -7.47
CA PRO A 32 -2.14 -5.75 -8.21
C PRO A 32 -1.62 -5.28 -9.57
N ALA A 33 -2.54 -5.05 -10.52
CA ALA A 33 -2.18 -4.37 -11.75
C ALA A 33 -1.66 -2.94 -11.45
N PRO A 34 -0.84 -2.31 -12.33
CA PRO A 34 -0.32 -0.97 -12.09
C PRO A 34 -1.41 0.05 -11.73
N ASP A 35 -2.49 0.10 -12.51
CA ASP A 35 -3.61 1.02 -12.29
C ASP A 35 -4.33 0.77 -10.96
N GLU A 36 -4.43 -0.50 -10.55
CA GLU A 36 -5.00 -0.89 -9.26
C GLU A 36 -4.08 -0.48 -8.10
N ALA A 37 -2.76 -0.63 -8.25
CA ALA A 37 -1.79 -0.15 -7.28
C ALA A 37 -1.86 1.37 -7.11
N SER A 38 -1.99 2.10 -8.22
CA SER A 38 -2.18 3.56 -8.22
C SER A 38 -3.48 3.96 -7.53
N LYS A 39 -4.56 3.21 -7.75
CA LYS A 39 -5.82 3.41 -7.03
C LYS A 39 -5.67 3.16 -5.54
N ILE A 40 -5.01 2.08 -5.13
CA ILE A 40 -4.76 1.76 -3.72
C ILE A 40 -3.95 2.87 -3.04
N ALA A 41 -2.89 3.35 -3.69
CA ALA A 41 -2.05 4.43 -3.16
C ALA A 41 -2.83 5.74 -3.02
N THR A 42 -3.58 6.15 -4.04
CA THR A 42 -4.38 7.39 -3.99
C THR A 42 -5.51 7.30 -2.98
N ASP A 43 -6.22 6.17 -2.88
CA ASP A 43 -7.26 5.97 -1.87
C ASP A 43 -6.69 6.03 -0.45
N PHE A 44 -5.49 5.49 -0.23
CA PHE A 44 -4.78 5.63 1.05
C PHE A 44 -4.47 7.10 1.37
N ILE A 45 -3.84 7.85 0.46
CA ILE A 45 -3.51 9.25 0.68
C ILE A 45 -4.77 10.08 0.93
N LYS A 46 -5.87 9.84 0.18
CA LYS A 46 -7.14 10.57 0.38
C LYS A 46 -7.70 10.45 1.80
N VAL A 47 -7.49 9.31 2.46
CA VAL A 47 -7.99 9.07 3.82
C VAL A 47 -6.92 9.28 4.89
N SER A 48 -5.70 9.65 4.50
CA SER A 48 -4.59 9.84 5.42
C SER A 48 -4.67 11.19 6.14
N PRO A 49 -4.09 11.33 7.36
CA PRO A 49 -4.21 12.55 8.14
C PRO A 49 -3.77 13.84 7.44
N THR A 50 -2.70 13.80 6.65
CA THR A 50 -2.19 14.97 5.92
C THR A 50 -3.21 15.50 4.93
N TYR A 51 -3.71 14.68 4.00
CA TYR A 51 -4.68 15.12 3.00
C TYR A 51 -6.06 15.38 3.60
N ARG A 52 -6.49 14.59 4.60
CA ARG A 52 -7.79 14.80 5.25
C ARG A 52 -7.89 16.09 6.04
N PHE A 53 -6.77 16.62 6.51
CA PHE A 53 -6.78 17.86 7.27
C PHE A 53 -7.30 19.00 6.38
N ASP A 54 -6.76 19.11 5.16
CA ASP A 54 -6.93 20.31 4.35
C ASP A 54 -6.49 20.15 2.88
N GLY A 55 -6.48 18.93 2.37
CA GLY A 55 -6.17 18.59 0.98
C GLY A 55 -7.18 19.22 0.00
N ILE A 56 -6.67 19.71 -1.12
CA ILE A 56 -7.47 20.37 -2.14
C ILE A 56 -8.11 19.32 -3.05
N GLU A 57 -9.43 19.34 -3.14
CA GLU A 57 -10.17 18.40 -4.00
C GLU A 57 -9.79 18.61 -5.48
N GLY A 58 -9.50 17.51 -6.18
CA GLY A 58 -9.11 17.54 -7.59
C GLY A 58 -7.63 17.87 -7.87
N SER A 59 -6.82 18.22 -6.86
CA SER A 59 -5.37 18.45 -7.05
C SER A 59 -4.56 17.16 -7.14
N MET A 60 -5.13 16.03 -6.69
CA MET A 60 -4.39 14.77 -6.57
C MET A 60 -4.17 14.12 -7.93
N ASN A 61 -2.90 13.80 -8.23
CA ASN A 61 -2.50 13.13 -9.45
C ASN A 61 -1.45 12.05 -9.19
N VAL A 62 -1.44 11.00 -10.01
CA VAL A 62 -0.38 9.98 -9.98
C VAL A 62 0.62 10.34 -11.08
N SER A 63 1.83 10.77 -10.70
CA SER A 63 2.86 11.16 -11.67
C SER A 63 3.76 10.01 -12.09
N SER A 64 3.83 8.94 -11.30
CA SER A 64 4.64 7.77 -11.62
C SER A 64 4.10 6.50 -10.98
N THR A 65 4.28 5.36 -11.66
CA THR A 65 4.00 4.02 -11.13
C THR A 65 5.04 3.08 -11.72
N VAL A 66 5.97 2.63 -10.88
CA VAL A 66 7.10 1.80 -11.31
C VAL A 66 7.22 0.56 -10.44
N LEU A 67 7.67 -0.54 -11.05
CA LEU A 67 7.90 -1.77 -10.32
C LEU A 67 9.22 -1.67 -9.52
N GLY A 68 9.12 -1.85 -8.20
CA GLY A 68 10.24 -1.96 -7.28
C GLY A 68 10.52 -3.40 -6.87
N GLN A 69 11.75 -3.65 -6.44
CA GLN A 69 12.21 -4.94 -5.94
C GLN A 69 13.32 -4.75 -4.90
N THR A 70 13.28 -5.54 -3.83
CA THR A 70 14.34 -5.62 -2.82
C THR A 70 14.58 -7.09 -2.44
N PHE A 71 15.64 -7.35 -1.66
CA PHE A 71 15.87 -8.69 -1.12
C PHE A 71 14.73 -9.16 -0.19
N ALA A 72 14.14 -8.23 0.59
CA ALA A 72 13.06 -8.52 1.51
C ALA A 72 11.67 -8.57 0.84
N SER A 73 11.48 -7.83 -0.26
CA SER A 73 10.23 -7.79 -1.02
C SER A 73 10.51 -7.95 -2.52
N PRO A 74 10.31 -9.14 -3.09
CA PRO A 74 10.72 -9.45 -4.46
C PRO A 74 9.95 -8.68 -5.53
N SER A 75 8.77 -8.15 -5.20
CA SER A 75 8.03 -7.24 -6.08
C SER A 75 7.06 -6.37 -5.28
N PHE A 76 7.01 -5.08 -5.62
CA PHE A 76 6.04 -4.12 -5.12
C PHE A 76 5.95 -2.94 -6.10
N TRP A 77 4.87 -2.18 -6.05
CA TRP A 77 4.75 -0.95 -6.83
C TRP A 77 5.25 0.23 -6.01
N ILE A 78 6.01 1.10 -6.65
CA ILE A 78 6.35 2.43 -6.15
C ILE A 78 5.45 3.40 -6.92
N VAL A 79 4.51 4.01 -6.22
CA VAL A 79 3.56 4.97 -6.78
C VAL A 79 3.93 6.35 -6.24
N THR A 80 4.15 7.29 -7.15
CA THR A 80 4.33 8.71 -6.80
C THR A 80 3.00 9.42 -6.96
N VAL A 81 2.49 9.98 -5.85
CA VAL A 81 1.24 10.73 -5.79
C VAL A 81 1.56 12.17 -5.44
N GLU A 82 1.10 13.09 -6.28
CA GLU A 82 1.23 14.53 -6.08
C GLU A 82 -0.12 15.09 -5.66
N PHE A 83 -0.14 16.04 -4.73
CA PHE A 83 -1.36 16.72 -4.28
C PHE A 83 -1.04 18.04 -3.59
N ASP A 84 -2.06 18.89 -3.43
CA ASP A 84 -1.95 20.17 -2.76
C ASP A 84 -2.77 20.18 -1.46
N CYS A 85 -2.28 20.88 -0.45
CA CYS A 85 -2.99 21.19 0.79
C CYS A 85 -3.08 22.72 0.97
N SER A 86 -4.08 23.21 1.68
CA SER A 86 -4.29 24.66 1.89
C SER A 86 -3.43 25.27 3.00
N HIS A 87 -2.76 24.44 3.80
CA HIS A 87 -1.84 24.83 4.85
C HIS A 87 -0.54 24.01 4.78
N SER A 88 0.52 24.59 5.34
CA SER A 88 1.82 23.93 5.46
C SER A 88 1.84 22.82 6.53
N GLY A 89 2.69 21.81 6.33
CA GLY A 89 3.10 20.82 7.34
C GLY A 89 2.68 19.39 6.97
N TYR A 90 2.56 18.49 7.95
CA TYR A 90 2.08 17.10 7.77
C TYR A 90 1.15 16.65 8.91
N GLY A 91 0.38 15.59 8.68
CA GLY A 91 -0.46 14.92 9.67
C GLY A 91 -1.71 15.70 10.07
N ASN A 92 -2.34 15.29 11.18
CA ASN A 92 -3.44 16.07 11.76
C ASN A 92 -2.86 17.25 12.56
N ARG A 93 -3.24 18.47 12.17
CA ARG A 93 -2.73 19.71 12.76
C ARG A 93 -3.80 20.46 13.57
N THR A 94 -4.87 19.77 13.97
CA THR A 94 -5.95 20.35 14.79
C THR A 94 -5.37 20.95 16.07
N GLY A 95 -5.68 22.23 16.32
CA GLY A 95 -5.20 22.96 17.51
C GLY A 95 -3.79 23.53 17.41
N GLN A 96 -3.12 23.38 16.26
CA GLN A 96 -1.85 24.04 15.96
C GLN A 96 -2.10 25.36 15.24
N MET A 97 -1.21 26.35 15.42
CA MET A 97 -1.17 27.49 14.51
C MET A 97 -0.52 27.05 13.20
N VAL A 98 -1.27 27.11 12.11
CA VAL A 98 -0.82 26.73 10.77
C VAL A 98 -0.73 27.96 9.86
N LEU A 99 0.18 27.93 8.89
CA LEU A 99 0.28 28.96 7.87
C LEU A 99 -0.68 28.63 6.72
N GLU A 100 -1.57 29.57 6.38
CA GLU A 100 -2.43 29.50 5.19
C GLU A 100 -1.58 29.75 3.93
N ALA A 101 -1.16 28.67 3.29
CA ALA A 101 -0.38 28.67 2.07
C ALA A 101 -0.63 27.37 1.33
N ILE A 102 -0.94 27.46 0.02
CA ILE A 102 -1.06 26.27 -0.83
C ILE A 102 0.31 25.57 -0.85
N GLN A 103 0.36 24.38 -0.27
CA GLN A 103 1.55 23.56 -0.17
C GLN A 103 1.41 22.38 -1.13
N HIS A 104 2.35 22.27 -2.07
CA HIS A 104 2.47 21.12 -2.95
C HIS A 104 3.25 20.00 -2.26
N HIS A 105 2.72 18.78 -2.32
CA HIS A 105 3.28 17.58 -1.69
C HIS A 105 3.51 16.47 -2.70
N ILE A 106 4.61 15.73 -2.51
CA ILE A 106 4.95 14.52 -3.27
C ILE A 106 5.01 13.34 -2.29
N ALA A 107 4.06 12.43 -2.40
CA ALA A 107 4.04 11.19 -1.66
C ALA A 107 4.61 10.02 -2.47
N VAL A 108 5.59 9.32 -1.92
CA VAL A 108 6.10 8.05 -2.42
C VAL A 108 5.45 6.92 -1.63
N VAL A 109 4.62 6.13 -2.30
CA VAL A 109 3.83 5.06 -1.70
C VAL A 109 4.26 3.71 -2.24
N HIS A 110 4.60 2.76 -1.37
CA HIS A 110 4.86 1.38 -1.76
C HIS A 110 3.62 0.52 -1.58
N VAL A 111 3.17 -0.12 -2.66
CA VAL A 111 2.03 -1.06 -2.64
C VAL A 111 2.53 -2.46 -2.92
N ALA A 112 2.35 -3.37 -1.96
CA ALA A 112 2.73 -4.77 -2.07
C ALA A 112 1.54 -5.66 -1.70
N SER A 113 1.21 -6.64 -2.56
CA SER A 113 0.13 -7.60 -2.30
C SER A 113 -1.20 -6.92 -1.95
N GLY A 114 -1.49 -5.80 -2.63
CA GLY A 114 -2.71 -5.01 -2.44
C GLY A 114 -2.73 -4.10 -1.20
N GLN A 115 -1.61 -3.96 -0.49
CA GLN A 115 -1.52 -3.17 0.74
C GLN A 115 -0.43 -2.11 0.65
N VAL A 116 -0.66 -0.95 1.26
CA VAL A 116 0.34 0.09 1.44
C VAL A 116 1.31 -0.34 2.54
N THR A 117 2.60 -0.43 2.21
CA THR A 117 3.65 -0.84 3.17
C THR A 117 4.59 0.32 3.53
N VAL A 118 4.61 1.37 2.71
CA VAL A 118 5.36 2.62 2.94
C VAL A 118 4.54 3.76 2.36
N ALA A 119 4.49 4.90 3.05
CA ALA A 119 3.94 6.14 2.51
C ALA A 119 4.75 7.31 3.07
N VAL A 120 5.63 7.88 2.25
CA VAL A 120 6.51 8.99 2.66
C VAL A 120 6.16 10.25 1.88
N ILE A 121 5.78 11.31 2.59
CA ILE A 121 5.49 12.62 2.01
C ILE A 121 6.75 13.49 2.07
N ASP A 122 7.09 14.11 0.94
CA ASP A 122 8.21 15.05 0.74
C ASP A 122 9.57 14.50 1.19
N GLY A 123 9.70 13.17 1.25
CA GLY A 123 10.90 12.48 1.74
C GLY A 123 11.16 12.60 3.24
N GLY A 124 10.30 13.29 4.00
CA GLY A 124 10.56 13.62 5.41
C GLY A 124 9.48 13.17 6.40
N TRP A 125 8.29 12.83 5.93
CA TRP A 125 7.17 12.44 6.78
C TRP A 125 6.66 11.05 6.43
N ASP A 126 6.73 10.12 7.38
CA ASP A 126 6.09 8.81 7.30
C ASP A 126 4.59 8.97 7.63
N GLU A 127 3.76 8.97 6.60
CA GLU A 127 2.31 9.12 6.72
C GLU A 127 1.64 7.87 7.32
N LEU A 128 2.25 6.69 7.15
CA LEU A 128 1.71 5.44 7.67
C LEU A 128 1.83 5.38 9.20
N ASN A 129 2.98 5.82 9.72
CA ASN A 129 3.25 5.84 11.16
C ASN A 129 3.02 7.22 11.81
N CYS A 130 2.76 8.25 11.01
CA CYS A 130 2.58 9.65 11.42
C CYS A 130 3.78 10.19 12.23
N VAL A 131 5.00 10.01 11.70
CA VAL A 131 6.26 10.45 12.32
C VAL A 131 7.21 11.06 11.29
N MET A 132 8.10 11.96 11.74
CA MET A 132 9.22 12.45 10.91
C MET A 132 10.29 11.34 10.74
N LEU A 133 10.91 11.29 9.56
CA LEU A 133 12.04 10.40 9.24
C LEU A 133 13.40 10.95 9.68
#